data_AF-A0AAW6KL44-F1
#
_entry.id   AF-A0AAW6KL44-F1
#
_cell.length_a   1.000
_cell.length_b   1.000
_cell.length_c   1.000
_cell.angle_alpha   90.00
_cell.angle_beta   90.00
_cell.angle_gamma   90.00
#
_symmetry.space_group_name_H-M   'P 1'
#
loop_
_entity.id
_entity.type
_entity.pdbx_description
1 polymer ?
#
loop_
_entity_poly.entity_id
_entity_poly.type
_entity_poly.pdbx_seq_one_letter_code
_entity_poly.pdbx_strand_id
1 'polypeptide(L)' 'DIGIAGARGEGLLFRKGEIVRKVPEETMVEELKKEIDKLAEEHYAKQAAEKEKLNTK' A
#
# COMPACT_ATOMS: atom_id res chain seq x y z
N ASP A 1 4.35 5.41 -4.77
CA ASP A 1 5.15 5.63 -3.56
C ASP A 1 4.27 5.51 -2.32
N ILE A 2 4.64 4.61 -1.42
CA ILE A 2 4.08 4.45 -0.07
C ILE A 2 5.24 4.50 0.92
N GLY A 3 5.05 5.15 2.06
CA GLY A 3 6.07 5.29 3.09
C GLY A 3 5.46 5.43 4.47
N ILE A 4 6.29 5.19 5.48
CA ILE A 4 5.92 5.36 6.88
C ILE A 4 7.02 6.17 7.58
N ALA A 5 6.65 7.23 8.28
CA ALA A 5 7.57 8.05 9.06
C ALA A 5 7.39 7.75 10.55
N GLY A 6 8.47 7.42 11.26
CA GLY A 6 8.44 7.15 12.70
C GLY A 6 8.49 8.43 13.54
N ALA A 7 7.68 8.47 14.59
CA ALA A 7 7.69 9.45 15.66
C ALA A 7 7.62 8.72 17.02
N ARG A 8 7.62 9.45 18.14
CA ARG A 8 7.64 8.82 19.49
C ARG A 8 6.35 8.02 19.75
N GLY A 9 6.43 6.69 19.63
CA GLY A 9 5.32 5.77 19.91
C GLY A 9 4.27 5.68 18.80
N GLU A 10 4.45 6.40 17.69
CA GLU A 10 3.52 6.41 16.56
C GLU A 10 4.26 6.55 15.22
N GLY A 11 3.69 5.97 14.17
CA GLY A 11 4.11 6.12 12.79
C GLY A 11 3.04 6.86 11.97
N LEU A 12 3.50 7.61 10.97
CA LEU A 12 2.65 8.29 10.01
C LEU A 12 2.75 7.60 8.66
N LEU A 13 1.68 6.94 8.23
CA LEU A 13 1.60 6.34 6.90
C LEU A 13 1.19 7.39 5.88
N PHE A 14 1.93 7.48 4.79
CA PHE A 14 1.66 8.40 3.68
C PHE A 14 1.82 7.69 2.33
N ARG A 15 1.06 8.16 1.34
CA ARG A 15 1.05 7.63 -0.01
C ARG A 15 1.07 8.79 -0.99
N LYS A 16 1.98 8.76 -1.96
CA LYS A 16 2.17 9.82 -2.96
C LYS A 16 2.28 11.25 -2.37
N GLY A 17 2.85 11.37 -1.17
CA GLY A 17 3.00 12.64 -0.46
C GLY A 17 1.78 13.09 0.35
N GLU A 18 0.68 12.32 0.35
CA GLU A 18 -0.51 12.59 1.15
C GLU A 18 -0.55 11.70 2.39
N ILE A 19 -0.93 12.29 3.54
CA ILE A 19 -1.07 11.55 4.79
C ILE A 19 -2.31 10.67 4.72
N VAL A 20 -2.15 9.37 4.96
CA VAL A 20 -3.25 8.40 4.97
C VAL A 20 -3.78 8.23 6.38
N ARG A 21 -2.91 7.83 7.33
CA ARG A 21 -3.28 7.59 8.73
C ARG A 21 -2.07 7.55 9.66
N LYS A 22 -2.32 7.73 10.95
CA LYS A 22 -1.37 7.42 12.03
C LYS A 22 -1.55 5.96 12.46
N VAL A 23 -0.45 5.31 12.84
CA VAL A 23 -0.42 3.91 13.28
C VAL A 23 0.47 3.77 14.53
N PRO A 24 0.12 2.94 15.51
CA PRO A 24 0.98 2.68 16.66
C PRO A 24 2.33 2.08 16.25
N GLU A 25 3.42 2.45 16.95
CA GLU A 25 4.78 1.95 16.68
C GLU A 25 4.85 0.41 16.66
N GLU A 26 4.17 -0.24 17.61
CA GLU A 26 4.06 -1.70 17.73
C GLU A 26 3.49 -2.40 16.48
N THR A 27 2.63 -1.72 15.73
CA THR A 27 1.97 -2.26 14.53
C THR A 27 2.48 -1.65 13.23
N MET A 28 3.44 -0.72 13.26
CA MET A 28 3.91 0.01 12.08
C MET A 28 4.33 -0.92 10.93
N VAL A 29 5.09 -1.97 11.25
CA VAL A 29 5.63 -2.91 10.26
C VAL A 29 4.50 -3.76 9.66
N GLU A 30 3.59 -4.26 10.50
CA GLU A 30 2.44 -5.04 10.05
C GLU A 30 1.50 -4.23 9.17
N GLU A 31 1.21 -2.99 9.57
CA GLU A 31 0.33 -2.09 8.81
C GLU A 31 0.95 -1.69 7.47
N LEU A 32 2.25 -1.41 7.44
CA LEU A 32 2.95 -1.15 6.19
C LEU A 32 2.91 -2.37 5.27
N LYS A 33 3.15 -3.58 5.81
CA LYS A 33 3.12 -4.82 5.04
C LYS A 33 1.73 -5.07 4.44
N LYS A 34 0.66 -4.95 5.24
CA LYS A 34 -0.73 -5.11 4.76
C LYS A 34 -1.05 -4.16 3.61
N GLU A 35 -0.59 -2.91 3.67
CA GLU A 35 -0.80 -1.96 2.58
C GLU A 35 -0.01 -2.32 1.33
N ILE A 36 1.23 -2.79 1.47
CA ILE A 36 2.03 -3.28 0.33
C ILE A 36 1.37 -4.49 -0.31
N ASP A 37 0.94 -5.47 0.50
CA ASP A 37 0.28 -6.69 0.03
C ASP A 37 -1.00 -6.35 -0.74
N LYS A 38 -1.83 -5.46 -0.18
CA LYS A 38 -3.06 -4.97 -0.84
C LYS A 38 -2.77 -4.28 -2.16
N LEU A 39 -1.75 -3.40 -2.20
CA LEU A 39 -1.34 -2.72 -3.43
C LEU A 39 -0.81 -3.70 -4.48
N ALA A 40 -0.06 -4.70 -4.06
CA ALA A 40 0.45 -5.74 -4.94
C ALA A 40 -0.71 -6.57 -5.53
N GLU A 41 -1.64 -7.04 -4.69
CA GLU A 41 -2.84 -7.76 -5.12
C GLU A 41 -3.66 -6.95 -6.14
N GLU A 42 -3.93 -5.68 -5.85
CA GLU A 42 -4.63 -4.79 -6.77
C GLU A 42 -3.88 -4.63 -8.11
N HIS A 43 -2.55 -4.54 -8.08
CA HIS A 43 -1.73 -4.36 -9.28
C HIS A 43 -1.67 -5.63 -10.14
N TYR A 44 -1.58 -6.81 -9.54
CA TYR A 44 -1.61 -8.07 -10.27
C TYR A 44 -3.00 -8.38 -10.83
N ALA A 45 -4.06 -8.11 -10.06
CA ALA A 45 -5.43 -8.30 -10.52
C ALA A 45 -5.78 -7.40 -11.72
N LYS A 46 -5.37 -6.12 -11.69
CA LYS A 46 -5.59 -5.18 -12.80
C LYS A 46 -4.80 -5.56 -14.04
N GLN A 47 -3.54 -5.98 -13.88
CA GLN A 47 -2.72 -6.46 -15.00
C GLN A 47 -3.30 -7.73 -15.65
N ALA A 48 -3.83 -8.67 -14.87
CA ALA A 48 -4.48 -9.86 -15.41
C ALA A 48 -5.73 -9.48 -16.22
N ALA A 49 -6.59 -8.62 -15.65
CA ALA A 49 -7.80 -8.15 -16.32
C ALA A 49 -7.52 -7.31 -17.59
N GLU A 50 -6.47 -6.49 -17.59
CA GLU A 50 -6.06 -5.72 -18.79
C GLU A 50 -5.45 -6.61 -19.88
N LYS A 51 -4.61 -7.59 -19.51
CA LYS A 51 -4.07 -8.57 -20.46
C LYS A 51 -5.17 -9.41 -21.11
N GLU A 52 -6.16 -9.83 -20.33
CA GLU A 52 -7.30 -10.59 -20.85
C GLU A 52 -8.11 -9.78 -21.87
N LYS A 53 -8.39 -8.50 -21.57
CA LYS A 53 -9.08 -7.59 -22.50
C LYS A 53 -8.29 -7.31 -23.79
N LEU A 54 -6.96 -7.24 -23.70
CA LEU A 54 -6.09 -7.00 -24.85
C LEU A 54 -6.01 -8.22 -25.78
N ASN A 55 -6.06 -9.44 -25.23
CA ASN A 55 -6.03 -10.68 -26.02
C ASN A 55 -7.36 -11.00 -26.72
N THR A 56 -8.46 -10.40 -26.27
CA THR A 56 -9.80 -10.58 -26.85
C THR A 56 -10.19 -9.51 -27.88
N LYS A 57 -9.29 -8.59 -28.24
CA LYS A 57 -9.45 -7.60 -29.32
C LYS A 57 -8.63 -8.01 -30.53
#